data_AF-A0A067DAJ2-F1
#
_entry.id   AF-A0A067DAJ2-F1
#
_cell.length_a   1.000
_cell.length_b   1.000
_cell.length_c   1.000
_cell.angle_alpha   90.00
_cell.angle_beta   90.00
_cell.angle_gamma   90.00
#
_symmetry.space_group_name_H-M   'P 1'
#
loop_
_entity.id
_entity.type
_entity.pdbx_description
1 polymer ?
#
loop_
_entity_poly.entity_id
_entity_poly.type
_entity_poly.pdbx_seq_one_letter_code
_entity_poly.pdbx_strand_id
1 'polypeptide(L)'
;MNRNKKIVASAAIVIAIVSVIISINQTNTTLRNLFCAPCIEGSNNNLEGSRIIQVTGALGPESIAFDPNGDGPYTGVANGRILKWQGDELGWTEFAVTTSQRCGCLLLAREKVSRE
;
A
#
# COMPACT_ATOMS: atom_id res chain seq x y z
N MET A 1 -42.08 -40.43 -25.74
CA MET A 1 -41.97 -38.98 -25.44
C MET A 1 -42.18 -38.17 -26.71
N ASN A 2 -43.14 -37.23 -26.71
CA ASN A 2 -43.52 -36.51 -27.93
C ASN A 2 -42.35 -35.63 -28.45
N ARG A 3 -42.32 -35.38 -29.76
CA ARG A 3 -41.24 -34.61 -30.42
C ARG A 3 -41.06 -33.22 -29.81
N ASN A 4 -42.17 -32.59 -29.40
CA ASN A 4 -42.20 -31.25 -28.81
C ASN A 4 -41.59 -31.20 -27.39
N LYS A 5 -41.77 -32.25 -26.58
CA LYS A 5 -41.23 -32.40 -25.22
C LYS A 5 -39.71 -32.54 -25.26
N LYS A 6 -39.18 -33.21 -26.29
CA LYS A 6 -37.73 -33.29 -26.52
C LYS A 6 -37.14 -31.93 -26.90
N ILE A 7 -37.81 -31.17 -27.77
CA ILE A 7 -37.40 -29.81 -28.17
C ILE A 7 -37.40 -28.85 -26.97
N VAL A 8 -38.45 -28.89 -26.15
CA VAL A 8 -38.54 -28.07 -24.93
C VAL A 8 -37.45 -28.43 -23.93
N ALA A 9 -37.17 -29.73 -23.73
CA ALA A 9 -36.10 -30.17 -22.84
C ALA A 9 -34.71 -29.72 -23.33
N SER A 10 -34.42 -29.82 -24.63
CA SER A 10 -33.15 -29.35 -25.18
C SER A 10 -32.99 -27.83 -25.06
N ALA A 11 -34.05 -27.06 -25.28
CA ALA A 11 -34.00 -25.61 -25.15
C ALA A 11 -33.74 -25.17 -23.69
N ALA A 12 -34.38 -25.83 -22.72
CA ALA A 12 -34.17 -25.53 -21.30
C ALA A 12 -32.73 -25.78 -20.85
N ILE A 13 -32.11 -26.86 -21.33
CA ILE A 13 -30.70 -27.18 -21.03
C ILE A 13 -29.78 -26.11 -21.62
N VAL A 14 -30.00 -25.70 -22.87
CA VAL A 14 -29.20 -24.67 -23.52
C VAL A 14 -29.32 -23.32 -22.79
N ILE A 15 -30.53 -22.93 -22.39
CA ILE A 15 -30.76 -21.69 -21.63
C ILE A 15 -30.01 -21.74 -20.29
N ALA A 16 -30.09 -22.86 -19.56
CA ALA A 16 -29.39 -23.02 -18.28
C ALA A 16 -27.86 -22.87 -18.44
N ILE A 17 -27.27 -23.51 -19.46
CA ILE A 17 -25.84 -23.42 -19.74
C ILE A 17 -25.44 -21.98 -20.09
N VAL A 18 -26.21 -21.31 -20.95
CA VAL A 18 -25.97 -19.92 -21.35
C VAL A 18 -26.03 -18.98 -20.14
N SER A 19 -27.01 -19.14 -19.25
CA SER A 19 -27.11 -18.32 -18.03
C SER A 19 -25.92 -18.48 -17.09
N VAL A 20 -25.36 -19.68 -16.96
CA VAL A 20 -24.16 -19.94 -16.15
C VAL A 20 -22.93 -19.25 -16.75
N ILE A 21 -22.73 -19.37 -18.07
CA ILE A 21 -21.60 -18.75 -18.77
C ILE A 21 -21.66 -17.22 -18.66
N ILE A 22 -22.84 -16.63 -18.88
CA ILE A 22 -23.05 -15.18 -18.75
C ILE A 22 -22.78 -14.72 -17.30
N SER A 23 -23.26 -15.46 -16.30
CA SER A 23 -23.04 -15.12 -14.89
C SER A 23 -21.57 -15.16 -14.49
N ILE A 24 -20.79 -16.14 -14.96
CA ILE A 24 -19.35 -16.25 -14.67
C ILE A 24 -18.58 -15.11 -15.35
N ASN A 25 -18.94 -14.76 -16.57
CA ASN A 25 -18.25 -13.69 -17.30
C ASN A 25 -18.59 -12.31 -16.72
N GLN A 26 -19.86 -12.04 -16.39
CA GLN A 26 -20.28 -10.79 -15.77
C GLN A 26 -19.67 -10.61 -14.38
N THR A 27 -19.62 -11.63 -13.53
CA THR A 27 -19.01 -11.49 -12.20
C THR A 27 -17.51 -11.24 -12.29
N ASN A 28 -16.80 -11.91 -13.21
CA ASN A 28 -15.36 -11.69 -13.36
C ASN A 28 -15.00 -10.29 -13.87
N THR A 29 -15.82 -9.69 -14.74
CA THR A 29 -15.59 -8.32 -15.22
C THR A 29 -16.10 -7.27 -14.22
N THR A 30 -17.30 -7.46 -13.67
CA THR A 30 -17.92 -6.50 -12.73
C THR A 30 -17.24 -6.50 -11.36
N LEU A 31 -16.86 -7.65 -10.79
CA LEU A 31 -16.17 -7.70 -9.49
C LEU A 31 -14.74 -7.16 -9.58
N ARG A 32 -14.03 -7.42 -10.68
CA ARG A 32 -12.73 -6.81 -10.91
C ARG A 32 -12.82 -5.28 -10.96
N ASN A 33 -13.85 -4.75 -11.63
CA ASN A 33 -14.05 -3.30 -11.71
C ASN A 33 -14.60 -2.68 -10.40
N LEU A 34 -15.25 -3.45 -9.53
CA LEU A 34 -15.80 -2.96 -8.26
C LEU A 34 -14.72 -2.75 -7.19
N PHE A 35 -13.69 -3.59 -7.18
CA PHE A 35 -12.60 -3.54 -6.19
C PHE A 35 -11.27 -3.02 -6.75
N CYS A 36 -11.20 -2.70 -8.04
CA CYS A 36 -10.04 -2.04 -8.62
C CYS A 36 -10.08 -0.54 -8.26
N ALA A 37 -8.94 0.00 -7.85
CA ALA A 37 -8.80 1.45 -7.74
C ALA A 37 -9.15 2.08 -9.11
N PRO A 38 -9.93 3.17 -9.14
CA PRO A 38 -10.22 3.84 -10.40
C PRO A 38 -8.91 4.28 -11.04
N CYS A 39 -8.77 4.03 -12.34
CA CYS A 39 -7.64 4.56 -13.10
C CYS A 39 -7.74 6.09 -13.09
N ILE A 40 -6.76 6.76 -12.48
CA ILE A 40 -6.69 8.21 -12.50
C ILE A 40 -5.97 8.61 -13.79
N GLU A 41 -6.65 9.38 -14.64
CA GLU A 41 -6.09 9.87 -15.90
C GLU A 41 -4.80 10.67 -15.62
N GLY A 42 -3.71 10.31 -16.31
CA GLY A 42 -2.37 10.85 -16.08
C GLY A 42 -1.54 10.16 -14.99
N SER A 43 -2.08 9.18 -14.25
CA SER A 43 -1.28 8.39 -13.31
C SER A 43 -0.41 7.35 -14.04
N ASN A 44 0.81 7.13 -13.54
CA ASN A 44 1.74 6.14 -14.05
C ASN A 44 2.05 5.11 -12.96
N ASN A 45 2.05 3.82 -13.31
CA ASN A 45 2.40 2.74 -12.38
C ASN A 45 3.92 2.57 -12.26
N ASN A 46 4.59 3.52 -11.62
CA ASN A 46 6.06 3.51 -11.47
C ASN A 46 6.55 2.68 -10.28
N LEU A 47 5.64 2.14 -9.47
CA LEU A 47 5.98 1.40 -8.25
C LEU A 47 6.68 0.06 -8.54
N GLU A 48 6.44 -0.52 -9.72
CA GLU A 48 7.11 -1.76 -10.16
C GLU A 48 8.63 -1.59 -10.28
N GLY A 49 9.12 -0.37 -10.52
CA GLY A 49 10.55 -0.05 -10.58
C GLY A 49 11.19 0.33 -9.23
N SER A 50 10.44 0.23 -8.12
CA SER A 50 10.97 0.59 -6.81
C SER A 50 12.07 -0.37 -6.35
N ARG A 51 13.07 0.15 -5.63
CA ARG A 51 14.15 -0.63 -5.03
C ARG A 51 14.26 -0.34 -3.54
N ILE A 52 14.67 -1.33 -2.77
CA ILE A 52 14.94 -1.16 -1.35
C ILE A 52 16.35 -0.60 -1.17
N ILE A 53 16.47 0.48 -0.39
CA ILE A 53 17.75 1.10 -0.04
C ILE A 53 18.02 0.80 1.43
N GLN A 54 19.07 0.03 1.68
CA GLN A 54 19.48 -0.33 3.04
C GLN A 54 20.25 0.82 3.67
N VAL A 55 19.83 1.23 4.87
CA VAL A 55 20.51 2.26 5.65
C VAL A 55 21.03 1.65 6.94
N THR A 56 22.34 1.66 7.12
CA THR A 56 23.00 1.03 8.27
C THR A 56 22.57 1.66 9.59
N GLY A 57 22.19 0.82 10.56
CA GLY A 57 21.81 1.25 11.90
C GLY A 57 20.53 2.11 11.94
N ALA A 58 19.73 2.09 10.88
CA ALA A 58 18.42 2.72 10.83
C ALA A 58 17.34 1.64 10.81
N LEU A 59 16.33 1.81 11.65
CA LEU A 59 15.11 1.02 11.60
C LEU A 59 13.99 1.95 11.15
N GLY A 60 13.31 1.57 10.07
CA GLY A 60 12.02 2.07 9.61
C GLY A 60 11.87 3.58 9.46
N PRO A 61 11.58 4.10 8.27
CA PRO A 61 10.95 5.41 8.16
C PRO A 61 9.48 5.31 8.61
N GLU A 62 9.10 6.01 9.69
CA GLU A 62 7.68 6.09 10.12
C GLU A 62 6.91 7.18 9.36
N SER A 63 7.62 8.11 8.70
CA SER A 63 7.04 9.23 7.96
C SER A 63 8.05 9.81 6.97
N ILE A 64 7.58 10.49 5.91
CA ILE A 64 8.43 11.19 4.94
C ILE A 64 7.91 12.61 4.71
N ALA A 65 8.81 13.59 4.57
CA ALA A 65 8.49 14.98 4.29
C ALA A 65 9.23 15.47 3.04
N PHE A 66 8.55 16.29 2.23
CA PHE A 66 9.10 16.86 1.00
C PHE A 66 9.29 18.36 1.17
N ASP A 67 10.45 18.88 0.76
CA ASP A 67 10.70 20.33 0.80
C ASP A 67 10.05 21.00 -0.42
N PRO A 68 9.29 22.09 -0.25
CA PRO A 68 8.73 22.87 -1.35
C PRO A 68 9.77 23.41 -2.33
N ASN A 69 11.02 23.62 -1.89
CA ASN A 69 12.12 24.08 -2.72
C ASN A 69 12.77 22.96 -3.54
N GLY A 70 12.28 21.72 -3.43
CA GLY A 70 12.82 20.56 -4.14
C GLY A 70 13.99 19.88 -3.43
N ASP A 71 14.28 20.27 -2.19
CA ASP A 71 15.23 19.61 -1.32
C ASP A 71 14.67 18.30 -0.72
N GLY A 72 15.56 17.34 -0.46
CA GLY A 72 15.14 16.06 0.13
C GLY A 72 14.42 15.16 -0.87
N PRO A 73 13.58 14.20 -0.43
CA PRO A 73 12.81 14.13 0.82
C PRO A 73 13.58 13.84 2.12
N TYR A 74 12.90 13.99 3.26
CA TYR A 74 13.40 13.77 4.61
C TYR A 74 12.62 12.70 5.35
N THR A 75 13.27 11.89 6.18
CA THR A 75 12.60 10.89 7.03
C THR A 75 13.24 10.79 8.41
N GLY A 76 12.42 10.59 9.44
CA GLY A 76 12.89 10.12 10.74
C GLY A 76 13.15 8.62 10.73
N VAL A 77 14.06 8.15 11.58
CA VAL A 77 14.31 6.72 11.83
C VAL A 77 14.35 6.44 13.34
N ALA A 78 14.11 5.18 13.75
CA ALA A 78 13.88 4.83 15.16
C ALA A 78 15.01 5.22 16.13
N ASN A 79 16.24 5.40 15.63
CA ASN A 79 17.38 5.82 16.46
C ASN A 79 17.45 7.34 16.67
N GLY A 80 16.42 8.09 16.27
CA GLY A 80 16.29 9.53 16.50
C GLY A 80 16.99 10.40 15.45
N ARG A 81 17.58 9.81 14.40
CA ARG A 81 18.13 10.55 13.26
C ARG A 81 17.04 11.00 12.30
N ILE A 82 17.31 12.10 11.62
CA ILE A 82 16.58 12.63 10.48
C ILE A 82 17.52 12.49 9.28
N LEU A 83 17.09 11.74 8.26
CA LEU A 83 17.84 11.51 7.04
C LEU A 83 17.30 12.37 5.91
N LYS A 84 18.18 12.87 5.03
CA LYS A 84 17.85 13.56 3.78
C LYS A 84 18.28 12.69 2.59
N TRP A 85 17.38 12.51 1.63
CA TRP A 85 17.69 11.93 0.33
C TRP A 85 18.41 12.95 -0.55
N GLN A 86 19.57 12.58 -1.09
CA GLN A 86 20.40 13.45 -1.92
C GLN A 86 20.60 12.90 -3.35
N GLY A 87 19.65 12.10 -3.83
CA GLY A 87 19.73 11.45 -5.14
C GLY A 87 20.48 10.12 -5.09
N ASP A 88 20.56 9.44 -6.24
CA ASP A 88 21.09 8.07 -6.31
C ASP A 88 22.60 7.96 -6.04
N GLU A 89 23.37 9.02 -6.29
CA GLU A 89 24.81 9.03 -6.07
C GLU A 89 25.17 9.07 -4.58
N LEU A 90 24.43 9.85 -3.79
CA LEU A 90 24.70 10.07 -2.36
C LEU A 90 23.79 9.25 -1.45
N GLY A 91 22.59 8.92 -1.92
CA GLY A 91 21.59 8.19 -1.17
C GLY A 91 21.03 8.95 0.03
N TRP A 92 20.72 8.20 1.10
CA TRP A 92 20.26 8.75 2.38
C TRP A 92 21.45 9.20 3.22
N THR A 93 21.41 10.45 3.68
CA THR A 93 22.48 11.05 4.49
C THR A 93 21.91 11.62 5.78
N GLU A 94 22.72 11.65 6.84
CA GLU A 94 22.29 12.22 8.12
C GLU A 94 22.17 13.74 8.01
N PHE A 95 20.97 14.26 8.27
CA PHE A 95 20.67 15.69 8.24
C PHE A 95 20.66 16.29 9.65
N ALA A 96 20.01 15.60 10.58
CA ALA A 96 19.91 16.03 11.97
C ALA A 96 19.69 14.83 12.89
N VAL A 97 19.86 15.04 14.20
CA VAL A 97 19.55 14.05 15.23
C VAL A 97 18.74 14.73 16.34
N THR A 98 17.65 14.09 16.78
CA THR A 98 16.92 14.57 17.94
C THR A 98 17.79 14.33 19.18
N THR A 99 17.94 15.35 20.03
CA THR A 99 18.75 15.29 21.25
C THR A 99 18.55 14.01 22.06
N SER A 100 19.66 13.41 22.52
CA SER A 100 19.67 12.19 23.33
C SER A 100 19.13 12.39 24.75
N GLN A 101 18.95 13.64 25.20
CA GLN A 101 18.44 13.95 26.54
C GLN A 101 16.92 13.77 26.62
N ARG A 102 16.46 12.53 26.45
CA ARG A 102 15.08 12.11 26.75
C ARG A 102 14.93 11.63 28.20
N CYS A 103 15.89 11.93 29.09
CA CYS A 103 15.83 11.51 30.50
C CYS A 103 14.56 11.98 31.22
N GLY A 104 13.99 13.13 30.85
CA GLY A 104 12.74 13.62 31.43
C GLY A 104 11.50 12.79 31.06
N CYS A 105 11.51 12.11 29.92
CA CYS A 105 10.35 11.30 29.47
C CYS A 105 10.29 9.94 30.17
N LEU A 106 11.45 9.35 30.49
CA LEU A 106 11.50 8.08 31.23
C LEU A 106 11.20 8.26 32.72
N LEU A 107 11.56 9.42 33.30
CA LEU A 107 11.28 9.73 34.70
C LEU A 107 9.78 9.89 34.97
N LEU A 108 9.03 10.54 34.08
CA LEU A 108 7.57 10.67 34.23
C LEU A 108 6.83 9.33 34.08
N ALA A 109 7.35 8.42 33.24
CA ALA A 109 6.80 7.07 33.14
C ALA A 109 7.06 6.25 34.42
N ARG A 110 8.26 6.38 35.02
CA ARG A 110 8.58 5.73 36.30
C ARG A 110 7.79 6.29 37.48
N GLU A 111 7.56 7.60 37.50
CA GLU A 111 6.82 8.22 38.61
C GLU A 111 5.33 7.89 38.59
N LYS A 112 4.74 7.63 37.41
CA LYS A 112 3.36 7.14 37.31
C LYS A 112 3.21 5.68 37.72
N VAL A 113 4.16 4.81 37.35
CA VAL A 113 4.13 3.38 37.74
C VAL A 113 4.40 3.17 39.23
N SER A 114 5.09 4.11 39.90
CA SER A 114 5.32 4.05 41.35
C SER A 114 4.18 4.63 42.19
N ARG A 115 3.14 5.20 41.58
CA ARG A 115 1.99 5.83 42.27
C ARG A 115 0.65 5.12 42.00
N GLU A 116 0.70 3.96 41.36
CA GLU A 116 -0.40 2.99 41.24
C GLU A 116 -0.02 1.69 41.95
#